data_AF-A0A1I5Z5H2-F1
#
_entry.id   AF-A0A1I5Z5H2-F1
#
_cell.length_a   1.000
_cell.length_b   1.000
_cell.length_c   1.000
_cell.angle_alpha   90.00
_cell.angle_beta   90.00
_cell.angle_gamma   90.00
#
_symmetry.space_group_name_H-M   'P 1'
#
loop_
_entity.id
_entity.type
_entity.pdbx_description
1 polymer ?
#
loop_
_entity_poly.entity_id
_entity_poly.type
_entity_poly.pdbx_seq_one_letter_code
_entity_poly.pdbx_strand_id
1 'polypeptide(L)'
;MSEQQFNGAVEQVAAGDIKNFIEAPKVEKEYLSSAQRQALNALVAEVSVECEVEARILWREVVHARVGVERIGEILKEKYLEAQDSLVCYRDNYRREIRTRTLIAELDQAAAERGLAKQLARYCLREFGEQSLAGLSIKQLTQALRYVDEYQPPAPLVAPLSVAGFRMLAVRHPWHFTAVFAVGALLGKVF
;
A
#
# COMPACT_ATOMS: atom_id res chain seq x y z
N MET A 1 7.25 56.20 90.19
CA MET A 1 7.60 54.79 90.41
C MET A 1 6.39 53.98 90.00
N SER A 2 6.44 53.36 88.82
CA SER A 2 5.32 52.61 88.26
C SER A 2 5.77 51.17 88.06
N GLU A 3 5.14 50.26 88.80
CA GLU A 3 5.41 48.83 88.77
C GLU A 3 4.89 48.22 87.47
N GLN A 4 5.80 47.64 86.67
CA GLN A 4 5.45 46.78 85.54
C GLN A 4 5.35 45.33 86.04
N GLN A 5 4.13 44.79 86.10
CA GLN A 5 3.89 43.36 86.30
C GLN A 5 3.77 42.68 84.92
N PHE A 6 4.79 41.91 84.55
CA PHE A 6 4.73 40.95 83.45
C PHE A 6 4.37 39.58 84.03
N ASN A 7 3.14 39.14 83.78
CA ASN A 7 2.66 37.82 84.16
C ASN A 7 2.31 37.01 82.91
N GLY A 8 2.94 35.84 82.76
CA GLY A 8 2.26 34.68 82.18
C GLY A 8 2.84 34.10 80.90
N ALA A 9 3.50 32.95 81.08
CA ALA A 9 3.68 31.85 80.13
C ALA A 9 4.44 32.13 78.82
N VAL A 10 5.77 31.98 78.88
CA VAL A 10 6.54 31.55 77.71
C VAL A 10 6.31 30.05 77.57
N GLU A 11 5.25 29.67 76.86
CA GLU A 11 5.07 28.31 76.40
C GLU A 11 6.20 28.01 75.40
N GLN A 12 7.19 27.23 75.82
CA GLN A 12 8.20 26.68 74.92
C GLN A 12 7.49 25.69 73.98
N VAL A 13 6.98 26.22 72.88
CA VAL A 13 6.43 25.39 71.81
C VAL A 13 7.63 24.68 71.17
N ALA A 14 7.57 23.35 71.25
CA ALA A 14 8.57 22.41 70.78
C ALA A 14 9.13 22.81 69.41
N ALA A 15 10.41 22.52 69.20
CA ALA A 15 11.05 22.49 67.89
C ALA A 15 10.28 21.54 66.96
N GLY A 16 9.21 22.05 66.36
CA GLY A 16 8.45 21.40 65.31
C GLY A 16 9.36 21.35 64.10
N ASP A 17 9.74 20.12 63.76
CA ASP A 17 10.41 19.73 62.54
C ASP A 17 9.75 20.44 61.34
N ILE A 18 10.36 21.53 60.86
CA ILE A 18 9.92 22.24 59.65
C ILE A 18 10.27 21.33 58.48
N LYS A 19 9.38 20.37 58.21
CA LYS A 19 9.40 19.61 56.97
C LYS A 19 9.03 20.56 55.84
N ASN A 20 10.05 21.17 55.24
CA ASN A 20 9.93 21.77 53.92
C ASN A 20 9.56 20.66 52.94
N PHE A 21 8.27 20.44 52.72
CA PHE A 21 7.79 19.70 51.56
C PHE A 21 8.14 20.55 50.34
N ILE A 22 9.29 20.30 49.73
CA ILE A 22 9.56 20.75 48.37
C ILE A 22 8.58 19.95 47.51
N GLU A 23 7.39 20.51 47.26
CA GLU A 23 6.50 19.99 46.24
C GLU A 23 7.33 19.90 44.95
N ALA A 24 7.48 18.69 44.41
CA ALA A 24 8.10 18.50 43.11
C ALA A 24 7.41 19.45 42.12
N PRO A 25 8.15 20.14 41.24
CA PRO A 25 7.55 21.07 40.30
C PRO A 25 6.42 20.33 39.57
N LYS A 26 5.18 20.80 39.74
CA LYS A 26 4.06 20.32 38.93
C LYS A 26 4.44 20.60 37.49
N VAL A 27 4.88 19.58 36.77
CA VAL A 27 5.07 19.65 35.34
C VAL A 27 3.67 19.89 34.79
N GLU A 28 3.35 21.15 34.50
CA GLU A 28 2.09 21.51 33.88
C GLU A 28 2.01 20.80 32.55
N LYS A 29 1.14 19.79 32.48
CA LYS A 29 0.88 19.06 31.25
C LYS A 29 0.15 20.00 30.30
N GLU A 30 0.87 20.57 29.34
CA GLU A 30 0.28 21.34 28.27
C GLU A 30 -0.44 20.40 27.29
N TYR A 31 -1.77 20.51 27.24
CA TYR A 31 -2.61 19.81 26.27
C TYR A 31 -2.67 20.57 24.94
N LEU A 32 -3.21 19.90 23.90
CA LEU A 32 -3.44 20.54 22.61
C LEU A 32 -4.27 21.82 22.72
N SER A 33 -3.85 22.85 21.97
CA SER A 33 -4.63 24.07 21.79
C SER A 33 -5.90 23.83 20.97
N SER A 34 -6.88 24.74 21.06
CA SER A 34 -8.12 24.65 20.26
C SER A 34 -7.83 24.57 18.75
N ALA A 35 -6.91 25.39 18.26
CA ALA A 35 -6.50 25.40 16.85
C ALA A 35 -5.86 24.06 16.42
N GLN A 36 -5.01 23.46 17.27
CA GLN A 36 -4.41 22.15 16.98
C GLN A 36 -5.45 21.04 16.93
N ARG A 37 -6.43 21.05 17.84
CA ARG A 37 -7.55 20.08 17.81
C ARG A 37 -8.38 20.24 16.55
N GLN A 38 -8.69 21.46 16.14
CA GLN A 38 -9.41 21.74 14.89
C GLN A 38 -8.64 21.24 13.67
N ALA A 39 -7.32 21.49 13.61
CA ALA A 39 -6.47 21.01 12.53
C ALA A 39 -6.44 19.47 12.45
N LEU A 40 -6.32 18.77 13.58
CA LEU A 40 -6.39 17.30 13.60
C LEU A 40 -7.78 16.78 13.20
N ASN A 41 -8.86 17.41 13.67
CA ASN A 41 -10.21 17.02 13.26
C ASN A 41 -10.42 17.19 11.75
N ALA A 42 -9.91 18.29 11.17
CA ALA A 42 -9.95 18.51 9.73
C ALA A 42 -9.15 17.45 8.98
N LEU A 43 -7.94 17.13 9.45
CA LEU A 43 -7.11 16.09 8.85
C LEU A 43 -7.77 14.70 8.93
N VAL A 44 -8.38 14.36 10.06
CA VAL A 44 -9.13 13.09 10.20
C VAL A 44 -10.32 13.07 9.24
N ALA A 45 -11.05 14.18 9.07
CA ALA A 45 -12.15 14.25 8.12
C ALA A 45 -11.67 14.06 6.67
N GLU A 46 -10.56 14.69 6.29
CA GLU A 46 -9.94 14.53 4.97
C GLU A 46 -9.53 13.07 4.73
N VAL A 47 -8.80 12.47 5.66
CA VAL A 47 -8.34 11.07 5.56
C VAL A 47 -9.52 10.09 5.60
N SER A 48 -10.58 10.41 6.34
CA SER A 48 -11.81 9.62 6.41
C SER A 48 -12.50 9.53 5.05
N VAL A 49 -12.65 10.67 4.37
CA VAL A 49 -13.23 10.72 3.02
C VAL A 49 -12.33 10.01 2.02
N GLU A 50 -11.03 10.29 2.05
CA GLU A 50 -10.09 9.73 1.06
C GLU A 50 -9.91 8.22 1.19
N CYS A 51 -9.81 7.73 2.43
CA CYS A 51 -9.59 6.31 2.71
C CYS A 51 -10.89 5.51 2.84
N GLU A 52 -12.05 6.17 2.71
CA GLU A 52 -13.38 5.58 2.91
C GLU A 52 -13.52 4.87 4.28
N VAL A 53 -12.88 5.42 5.31
CA VAL A 53 -12.90 4.89 6.69
C VAL A 53 -13.62 5.85 7.61
N GLU A 54 -14.43 5.34 8.53
CA GLU A 54 -15.09 6.19 9.52
C GLU A 54 -14.08 6.97 10.38
N ALA A 55 -14.33 8.27 10.56
CA ALA A 55 -13.50 9.15 11.39
C ALA A 55 -13.30 8.62 12.82
N ARG A 56 -14.28 7.91 13.39
CA ARG A 56 -14.19 7.29 14.72
C ARG A 56 -13.13 6.18 14.77
N ILE A 57 -13.02 5.39 13.71
CA ILE A 57 -12.02 4.33 13.59
C ILE A 57 -10.64 4.95 13.47
N LEU A 58 -10.47 5.97 12.62
CA LEU A 58 -9.21 6.70 12.48
C LEU A 58 -8.74 7.30 13.82
N TRP A 59 -9.65 7.91 14.57
CA TRP A 59 -9.33 8.40 15.91
C TRP A 59 -8.83 7.30 16.82
N ARG A 60 -9.56 6.18 16.92
CA ARG A 60 -9.25 5.10 17.85
C ARG A 60 -7.98 4.33 17.47
N GLU A 61 -7.88 3.90 16.22
CA GLU A 61 -6.90 2.90 15.77
C GLU A 61 -5.64 3.53 15.18
N VAL A 62 -5.73 4.76 14.66
CA VAL A 62 -4.57 5.45 14.07
C VAL A 62 -4.00 6.46 15.05
N VAL A 63 -4.82 7.36 15.58
CA VAL A 63 -4.32 8.48 16.40
C VAL A 63 -4.15 8.10 17.87
N HIS A 64 -5.22 7.67 18.52
CA HIS A 64 -5.26 7.34 19.95
C HIS A 64 -4.34 6.17 20.29
N ALA A 65 -4.37 5.09 19.49
CA ALA A 65 -3.46 3.97 19.65
C ALA A 65 -1.98 4.36 19.50
N ARG A 66 -1.67 5.31 18.60
CA ARG A 66 -0.29 5.76 18.39
C ARG A 66 0.22 6.64 19.53
N VAL A 67 -0.61 7.57 19.99
CA VAL A 67 -0.26 8.53 21.05
C VAL A 67 -0.39 7.90 22.45
N GLY A 68 -1.18 6.83 22.59
CA GLY A 68 -1.41 6.15 23.86
C GLY A 68 -2.44 6.84 24.75
N VAL A 69 -3.51 7.40 24.16
CA VAL A 69 -4.60 8.10 24.88
C VAL A 69 -5.96 7.61 24.43
N GLU A 70 -7.03 7.87 25.19
CA GLU A 70 -8.39 7.47 24.79
C GLU A 70 -9.19 8.61 24.17
N ARG A 71 -8.81 9.86 24.47
CA ARG A 71 -9.53 11.06 24.03
C ARG A 71 -8.60 12.12 23.48
N ILE A 72 -9.07 12.88 22.49
CA ILE A 72 -8.34 14.03 21.91
C ILE A 72 -7.91 15.07 22.96
N GLY A 73 -8.70 15.25 24.02
CA GLY A 73 -8.40 16.21 25.09
C GLY A 73 -7.23 15.80 25.98
N GLU A 74 -6.82 14.53 25.95
CA GLU A 74 -5.71 13.98 26.72
C GLU A 74 -4.38 14.04 25.96
N ILE A 75 -4.44 14.38 24.66
CA ILE A 75 -3.23 14.52 23.83
C ILE A 75 -2.42 15.72 24.34
N LEU A 76 -1.17 15.44 24.72
CA LEU A 76 -0.19 16.45 25.08
C LEU A 76 0.28 17.21 23.84
N LYS A 77 0.62 18.48 24.00
CA LYS A 77 1.10 19.36 22.93
C LYS A 77 2.33 18.79 22.21
N GLU A 78 3.23 18.15 22.93
CA GLU A 78 4.42 17.48 22.39
C GLU A 78 4.08 16.29 21.47
N LYS A 79 2.92 15.66 21.66
CA LYS A 79 2.43 14.52 20.89
C LYS A 79 1.62 14.91 19.66
N TYR A 80 1.45 16.21 19.42
CA TYR A 80 0.70 16.72 18.28
C TYR A 80 1.28 16.24 16.93
N LEU A 81 2.60 16.35 16.74
CA LEU A 81 3.26 15.93 15.51
C LEU A 81 3.15 14.41 15.32
N GLU A 82 3.31 13.65 16.40
CA GLU A 82 3.15 12.20 16.36
C GLU A 82 1.72 11.78 15.94
N ALA A 83 0.70 12.47 16.44
CA ALA A 83 -0.69 12.29 16.02
C ALA A 83 -0.89 12.60 14.53
N GLN A 84 -0.32 13.72 14.05
CA GLN A 84 -0.40 14.11 12.66
C GLN A 84 0.30 13.10 11.73
N ASP A 85 1.52 12.70 12.06
CA ASP A 85 2.32 11.75 11.29
C ASP A 85 1.64 10.39 11.20
N SER A 86 0.91 9.97 12.25
CA SER A 86 0.14 8.73 12.22
C SER A 86 -0.90 8.71 11.11
N LEU A 87 -1.64 9.82 10.92
CA LEU A 87 -2.65 9.97 9.89
C LEU A 87 -2.05 10.06 8.49
N VAL A 88 -0.95 10.80 8.35
CA VAL A 88 -0.23 10.91 7.07
C VAL A 88 0.32 9.55 6.66
N CYS A 89 0.96 8.82 7.58
CA CYS A 89 1.48 7.48 7.33
C CYS A 89 0.37 6.50 6.92
N TYR A 90 -0.77 6.54 7.62
CA TYR A 90 -1.94 5.73 7.28
C TYR A 90 -2.42 6.02 5.84
N ARG A 91 -2.61 7.30 5.51
CA ARG A 91 -3.00 7.72 4.16
C ARG A 91 -2.00 7.27 3.09
N ASP A 92 -0.72 7.41 3.36
CA ASP A 92 0.33 7.02 2.41
C ASP A 92 0.40 5.51 2.21
N ASN A 93 0.15 4.72 3.27
CA ASN A 93 0.00 3.27 3.16
C ASN A 93 -1.21 2.92 2.30
N TYR A 94 -2.37 3.54 2.56
CA TYR A 94 -3.59 3.31 1.80
C TYR A 94 -3.42 3.62 0.30
N ARG A 95 -2.82 4.78 -0.04
CA ARG A 95 -2.49 5.15 -1.43
C ARG A 95 -1.56 4.14 -2.09
N ARG A 96 -0.57 3.63 -1.36
CA ARG A 96 0.35 2.61 -1.86
C ARG A 96 -0.36 1.29 -2.12
N GLU A 97 -1.27 0.87 -1.25
CA GLU A 97 -2.06 -0.34 -1.43
C GLU A 97 -2.97 -0.25 -2.66
N ILE A 98 -3.70 0.86 -2.82
CA ILE A 98 -4.53 1.09 -4.02
C ILE A 98 -3.67 1.02 -5.27
N ARG A 99 -2.57 1.77 -5.33
CA ARG A 99 -1.68 1.77 -6.50
C ARG A 99 -1.19 0.37 -6.83
N THR A 100 -0.81 -0.41 -5.82
CA THR A 100 -0.34 -1.78 -5.99
C THR A 100 -1.44 -2.66 -6.55
N ARG A 101 -2.66 -2.60 -6.00
CA ARG A 101 -3.83 -3.35 -6.49
C ARG A 101 -4.18 -2.98 -7.93
N THR A 102 -4.20 -1.69 -8.26
CA THR A 102 -4.45 -1.21 -9.62
C THR A 102 -3.41 -1.75 -10.60
N LEU A 103 -2.11 -1.70 -10.24
CA LEU A 103 -1.05 -2.25 -11.09
C LEU A 103 -1.17 -3.76 -11.30
N ILE A 104 -1.57 -4.51 -10.27
CA ILE A 104 -1.81 -5.96 -10.40
C ILE A 104 -2.97 -6.20 -11.38
N ALA A 105 -4.08 -5.47 -11.24
CA ALA A 105 -5.24 -5.62 -12.11
C ALA A 105 -4.91 -5.31 -13.58
N GLU A 106 -4.17 -4.23 -13.85
CA GLU A 106 -3.69 -3.87 -15.19
C GLU A 106 -2.77 -4.95 -15.76
N LEU A 107 -1.85 -5.48 -14.94
CA LEU A 107 -0.93 -6.53 -15.36
C LEU A 107 -1.67 -7.84 -15.69
N ASP A 108 -2.63 -8.23 -14.87
CA ASP A 108 -3.47 -9.41 -15.10
C ASP A 108 -4.30 -9.25 -16.38
N GLN A 109 -4.87 -8.07 -16.60
CA GLN A 109 -5.61 -7.77 -17.83
C GLN A 109 -4.71 -7.83 -19.07
N ALA A 110 -3.54 -7.17 -19.04
CA ALA A 110 -2.59 -7.20 -20.14
C ALA A 110 -2.08 -8.63 -20.43
N ALA A 111 -1.84 -9.42 -19.39
CA ALA A 111 -1.44 -10.81 -19.53
C ALA A 111 -2.58 -11.69 -20.09
N ALA A 112 -3.83 -11.43 -19.70
CA ALA A 112 -5.00 -12.14 -20.22
C ALA A 112 -5.24 -11.84 -21.71
N GLU A 113 -5.21 -10.57 -22.10
CA GLU A 113 -5.39 -10.13 -23.49
C GLU A 113 -4.35 -10.75 -24.44
N ARG A 114 -3.11 -10.95 -23.96
CA ARG A 114 -2.02 -11.54 -24.74
C ARG A 114 -1.87 -13.05 -24.55
N GLY A 115 -2.66 -13.69 -23.68
CA GLY A 115 -2.54 -15.11 -23.35
C GLY A 115 -1.21 -15.48 -22.66
N LEU A 116 -0.61 -14.54 -21.92
CA LEU A 116 0.72 -14.65 -21.31
C LEU A 116 0.70 -14.96 -19.81
N ALA A 117 -0.47 -15.22 -19.20
CA ALA A 117 -0.58 -15.44 -17.76
C ALA A 117 0.39 -16.51 -17.21
N LYS A 118 0.58 -17.63 -17.94
CA LYS A 118 1.53 -18.68 -17.53
C LYS A 118 2.99 -18.25 -17.64
N GLN A 119 3.32 -17.47 -18.67
CA GLN A 119 4.66 -16.95 -18.93
C GLN A 119 5.02 -15.89 -17.89
N LEU A 120 4.06 -15.04 -17.54
CA LEU A 120 4.19 -14.05 -16.49
C LEU A 120 4.44 -14.71 -15.13
N ALA A 121 3.65 -15.72 -14.75
CA ALA A 121 3.86 -16.44 -13.49
C ALA A 121 5.24 -17.12 -13.42
N ARG A 122 5.70 -17.71 -14.54
CA ARG A 122 7.05 -18.28 -14.63
C ARG A 122 8.15 -17.22 -14.54
N TYR A 123 7.94 -16.05 -15.15
CA TYR A 123 8.87 -14.93 -15.07
C TYR A 123 8.98 -14.44 -13.63
N CYS A 124 7.85 -14.19 -12.95
CA CYS A 124 7.82 -13.76 -11.56
C CYS A 124 8.49 -14.77 -10.62
N LEU A 125 8.23 -16.06 -10.81
CA LEU A 125 8.90 -17.12 -10.06
C LEU A 125 10.42 -17.11 -10.27
N ARG A 126 10.89 -16.88 -11.50
CA ARG A 126 12.32 -16.93 -11.83
C ARG A 126 13.07 -15.69 -11.33
N GLU A 127 12.53 -14.50 -11.53
CA GLU A 127 13.21 -13.24 -11.20
C GLU A 127 13.02 -12.85 -9.73
N PHE A 128 11.85 -13.15 -9.15
CA PHE A 128 11.47 -12.67 -7.82
C PHE A 128 11.28 -13.79 -6.79
N GLY A 129 11.22 -15.05 -7.22
CA GLY A 129 10.97 -16.19 -6.33
C GLY A 129 9.50 -16.33 -5.88
N GLU A 130 8.61 -15.45 -6.35
CA GLU A 130 7.21 -15.37 -5.94
C GLU A 130 6.31 -15.58 -7.15
N GLN A 131 5.32 -16.47 -7.04
CA GLN A 131 4.34 -16.69 -8.12
C GLN A 131 3.18 -15.70 -8.05
N SER A 132 2.87 -15.21 -6.84
CA SER A 132 1.76 -14.31 -6.59
C SER A 132 2.16 -12.86 -6.82
N LEU A 133 1.42 -12.16 -7.69
CA LEU A 133 1.61 -10.73 -7.94
C LEU A 133 1.32 -9.89 -6.69
N ALA A 134 0.47 -10.37 -5.77
CA ALA A 134 0.13 -9.66 -4.54
C ALA A 134 1.31 -9.53 -3.55
N GLY A 135 2.32 -10.40 -3.66
CA GLY A 135 3.53 -10.34 -2.83
C GLY A 135 4.63 -9.42 -3.40
N LEU A 136 4.45 -8.91 -4.62
CA LEU A 136 5.48 -8.16 -5.32
C LEU A 136 5.47 -6.68 -4.94
N SER A 137 6.66 -6.10 -4.82
CA SER A 137 6.81 -4.66 -4.68
C SER A 137 6.42 -3.91 -5.96
N ILE A 138 6.07 -2.63 -5.84
CA ILE A 138 5.72 -1.77 -6.98
C ILE A 138 6.79 -1.83 -8.09
N LYS A 139 8.08 -1.84 -7.74
CA LYS A 139 9.18 -1.93 -8.71
C LYS A 139 9.15 -3.25 -9.50
N GLN A 140 8.90 -4.36 -8.81
CA GLN A 140 8.80 -5.68 -9.42
C GLN A 140 7.56 -5.79 -10.32
N LEU A 141 6.42 -5.22 -9.90
CA LEU A 141 5.21 -5.15 -10.72
C LEU A 141 5.42 -4.33 -12.00
N THR A 142 6.08 -3.17 -11.91
CA THR A 142 6.41 -2.38 -13.11
C THR A 142 7.36 -3.12 -14.05
N GLN A 143 8.34 -3.85 -13.50
CA GLN A 143 9.23 -4.69 -14.30
C GLN A 143 8.48 -5.84 -14.99
N ALA A 144 7.54 -6.47 -14.29
CA ALA A 144 6.70 -7.52 -14.83
C ALA A 144 5.76 -7.00 -15.95
N LEU A 145 5.19 -5.81 -15.78
CA LEU A 145 4.40 -5.13 -16.81
C LEU A 145 5.23 -4.86 -18.06
N ARG A 146 6.44 -4.32 -17.89
CA ARG A 146 7.38 -4.11 -19.00
C ARG A 146 7.68 -5.41 -19.74
N TYR A 147 7.87 -6.52 -19.02
CA TYR A 147 8.07 -7.82 -19.64
C TYR A 147 6.86 -8.26 -20.47
N VAL A 148 5.63 -8.08 -19.97
CA VAL A 148 4.39 -8.40 -20.72
C VAL A 148 4.27 -7.53 -21.98
N ASP A 149 4.60 -6.25 -21.88
CA ASP A 149 4.55 -5.30 -22.99
C ASP A 149 5.57 -5.60 -24.09
N GLU A 150 6.80 -5.94 -23.71
CA GLU A 150 7.91 -6.27 -24.62
C GLU A 150 7.89 -7.74 -25.08
N TYR A 151 6.99 -8.58 -24.55
CA TYR A 151 6.94 -9.99 -24.91
C TYR A 151 6.49 -10.16 -26.37
N GLN A 152 7.46 -10.44 -27.24
CA GLN A 152 7.20 -10.95 -28.58
C GLN A 152 7.03 -12.47 -28.49
N PRO A 153 5.87 -13.04 -28.85
CA PRO A 153 5.76 -14.49 -28.95
C PRO A 153 6.81 -15.00 -29.95
N PRO A 154 7.49 -16.12 -29.65
CA PRO A 154 8.41 -16.71 -30.62
C PRO A 154 7.65 -16.95 -31.92
N ALA A 155 8.20 -16.44 -33.02
CA ALA A 155 7.59 -16.59 -34.34
C ALA A 155 7.19 -18.06 -34.53
N PRO A 156 5.96 -18.34 -35.02
CA PRO A 156 5.58 -19.71 -35.27
C PRO A 156 6.66 -20.31 -36.15
N LEU A 157 7.27 -21.40 -35.67
CA LEU A 157 8.17 -22.21 -36.48
C LEU A 157 7.31 -22.73 -37.63
N VAL A 158 7.26 -21.97 -38.73
CA VAL A 158 6.79 -22.46 -40.02
C VAL A 158 7.78 -23.55 -40.34
N ALA A 159 7.44 -24.78 -39.97
CA ALA A 159 8.26 -25.93 -40.29
C ALA A 159 8.51 -25.84 -41.80
N PRO A 160 9.76 -25.83 -42.28
CA PRO A 160 10.00 -25.88 -43.70
C PRO A 160 9.26 -27.11 -44.20
N LEU A 161 8.35 -26.91 -45.17
CA LEU A 161 7.63 -27.98 -45.83
C LEU A 161 8.66 -28.96 -46.38
N SER A 162 9.00 -29.97 -45.59
CA SER A 162 9.95 -30.99 -46.03
C SER A 162 9.30 -31.75 -47.17
N VAL A 163 10.11 -32.27 -48.08
CA VAL A 163 9.63 -33.09 -49.20
C VAL A 163 8.77 -34.27 -48.68
N ALA A 164 9.08 -34.78 -47.49
CA ALA A 164 8.28 -35.78 -46.79
C ALA A 164 6.92 -35.24 -46.32
N GLY A 165 6.86 -34.02 -45.76
CA GLY A 165 5.62 -33.36 -45.37
C GLY A 165 4.71 -33.03 -46.57
N PHE A 166 5.30 -32.58 -47.68
CA PHE A 166 4.57 -32.32 -48.92
C PHE A 166 4.00 -33.61 -49.53
N ARG A 167 4.79 -34.69 -49.56
CA ARG A 167 4.35 -36.01 -50.01
C ARG A 167 3.20 -36.55 -49.15
N MET A 168 3.29 -36.37 -47.83
CA MET A 168 2.23 -36.82 -46.91
C MET A 168 0.94 -36.01 -47.07
N LEU A 169 1.05 -34.70 -47.32
CA LEU A 169 -0.10 -33.84 -47.60
C LEU A 169 -0.77 -34.19 -48.94
N ALA A 170 0.02 -34.50 -49.98
CA ALA A 170 -0.49 -34.92 -51.29
C ALA A 170 -1.27 -36.24 -51.24
N VAL A 171 -0.82 -37.20 -50.43
CA VAL A 171 -1.52 -38.48 -50.23
C VAL A 171 -2.79 -38.30 -49.40
N ARG A 172 -2.81 -37.37 -48.44
CA ARG A 172 -3.95 -37.15 -47.54
C ARG A 172 -5.07 -36.34 -48.18
N HIS A 173 -4.75 -35.46 -49.13
CA HIS A 173 -5.70 -34.57 -49.79
C HIS A 173 -5.62 -34.67 -51.32
N PRO A 174 -5.81 -35.86 -51.92
CA PRO A 174 -5.61 -36.07 -53.35
C PRO A 174 -6.57 -35.21 -54.19
N TRP A 175 -7.79 -34.96 -53.70
CA TRP A 175 -8.83 -34.22 -54.41
C TRP A 175 -8.48 -32.75 -54.68
N HIS A 176 -7.77 -32.10 -53.76
CA HIS A 176 -7.35 -30.70 -53.95
C HIS A 176 -6.23 -30.60 -55.01
N PHE A 177 -5.31 -31.57 -55.03
CA PHE A 177 -4.24 -31.59 -56.03
C PHE A 177 -4.75 -31.98 -57.43
N THR A 178 -5.69 -32.93 -57.53
CA THR A 178 -6.31 -33.26 -58.82
C THR A 178 -7.15 -32.12 -59.36
N ALA A 179 -7.87 -31.38 -58.52
CA ALA A 179 -8.64 -30.21 -58.93
C ALA A 179 -7.73 -29.10 -59.49
N VAL A 180 -6.63 -28.76 -58.80
CA VAL A 180 -5.67 -27.76 -59.28
C VAL A 180 -5.01 -28.20 -60.59
N PHE A 181 -4.66 -29.49 -60.73
CA PHE A 181 -4.09 -30.04 -61.96
C PHE A 181 -5.09 -30.00 -63.13
N ALA A 182 -6.36 -30.36 -62.90
CA ALA A 182 -7.39 -30.32 -63.92
C ALA A 182 -7.67 -28.88 -64.39
N VAL A 183 -7.72 -27.92 -63.47
CA VAL A 183 -7.87 -26.50 -63.80
C VAL A 183 -6.66 -25.99 -64.60
N GLY A 184 -5.44 -26.34 -64.19
CA GLY A 184 -4.23 -25.99 -64.94
C GLY A 184 -4.18 -26.59 -66.34
N ALA A 185 -4.59 -27.85 -66.49
CA ALA A 185 -4.64 -28.53 -67.79
C ALA A 185 -5.71 -27.95 -68.72
N LEU A 186 -6.85 -27.50 -68.17
CA LEU A 186 -7.90 -26.83 -68.95
C LEU A 186 -7.44 -25.44 -69.40
N LEU A 187 -6.81 -24.67 -68.52
CA LEU A 187 -6.28 -23.34 -68.87
C LEU A 187 -5.12 -23.44 -69.89
N GLY A 188 -4.24 -24.43 -69.75
CA GLY A 188 -3.13 -24.67 -70.68
C GLY A 188 -3.55 -25.26 -72.04
N LYS A 189 -4.82 -25.67 -72.21
CA LYS A 189 -5.38 -26.04 -73.52
C LYS A 189 -5.98 -24.85 -74.26
N VAL A 190 -6.28 -23.76 -73.55
CA VAL A 190 -6.96 -22.57 -74.08
C VAL A 190 -5.96 -21.48 -74.48
N PHE A 191 -4.73 -21.52 -73.93
CA PHE A 191 -3.56 -20.76 -74.37
C PHE A 191 -2.64 -21.64 -75.21
#